data_AF-D5RPZ8-F1
#
_entry.id   AF-D5RPZ8-F1
#
_cell.length_a   1.000
_cell.length_b   1.000
_cell.length_c   1.000
_cell.angle_alpha   90.00
_cell.angle_beta   90.00
_cell.angle_gamma   90.00
#
_symmetry.space_group_name_H-M   'P 1'
#
loop_
_entity.id
_entity.type
_entity.pdbx_description
1 polymer ?
#
loop_
_entity_poly.entity_id
_entity_poly.type
_entity_poly.pdbx_seq_one_letter_code
_entity_poly.pdbx_strand_id
1 'polypeptide(L)'
;MMQPGFTDPVLDAQSCFRAVLEAMSRPGLVQQAGAGLTPPAPLAPATAAVLLTLADAETPIWQDAGDAAAEWLRFHAGCPLVAAPAQAAFLLATGAPPSLDSLALGTDEEPQAGATLILQVAALEQAPGLTLSGPGIEHTHALRVDGLPPGFWAARQKLRPLFPRGIDLILCAGTRLAALPRTTRVTEG
;
A
#
# COMPACT_ATOMS: atom_id res chain seq x y z
N MET A 1 -16.51 -9.76 -19.06
CA MET A 1 -15.37 -9.46 -19.95
C MET A 1 -14.28 -8.86 -19.07
N MET A 2 -13.03 -9.33 -19.20
CA MET A 2 -11.92 -8.87 -18.35
C MET A 2 -11.62 -7.38 -18.63
N GLN A 3 -11.55 -6.56 -17.58
CA GLN A 3 -11.14 -5.15 -17.70
C GLN A 3 -9.65 -5.05 -18.02
N PRO A 4 -9.22 -4.02 -18.78
CA PRO A 4 -7.83 -3.88 -19.17
C PRO A 4 -6.91 -3.56 -17.98
N GLY A 5 -5.63 -3.85 -18.15
CA GLY A 5 -4.54 -3.38 -17.29
C GLY A 5 -4.01 -2.04 -17.80
N PHE A 6 -2.69 -1.82 -17.65
CA PHE A 6 -2.02 -0.66 -18.24
C PHE A 6 -2.18 -0.58 -19.76
N THR A 7 -2.19 0.64 -20.29
CA THR A 7 -2.30 0.87 -21.74
C THR A 7 -0.95 0.64 -22.41
N ASP A 8 0.13 1.15 -21.79
CA ASP A 8 1.51 0.81 -22.11
C ASP A 8 2.13 0.13 -20.88
N PRO A 9 2.13 -1.21 -20.82
CA PRO A 9 2.60 -1.94 -19.63
C PRO A 9 4.01 -1.57 -19.16
N VAL A 10 4.90 -1.17 -20.07
CA VAL A 10 6.29 -0.84 -19.71
C VAL A 10 6.37 0.57 -19.16
N LEU A 11 5.86 1.55 -19.90
CA LEU A 11 5.97 2.96 -19.50
C LEU A 11 5.11 3.27 -18.27
N ASP A 12 3.92 2.71 -18.21
CA ASP A 12 3.00 2.95 -17.10
C ASP A 12 3.52 2.30 -15.81
N ALA A 13 4.02 1.06 -15.87
CA ALA A 13 4.63 0.40 -14.71
C ALA A 13 5.88 1.14 -14.23
N GLN A 14 6.77 1.58 -15.15
CA GLN A 14 7.95 2.35 -14.77
C GLN A 14 7.59 3.69 -14.11
N SER A 15 6.55 4.37 -14.62
CA SER A 15 6.06 5.61 -14.04
C SER A 15 5.49 5.39 -12.65
N CYS A 16 4.67 4.35 -12.48
CA CYS A 16 4.11 3.99 -11.19
C CYS A 16 5.20 3.55 -10.20
N PHE A 17 6.22 2.82 -10.64
CA PHE A 17 7.34 2.42 -9.80
C PHE A 17 8.10 3.64 -9.26
N ARG A 18 8.34 4.65 -10.10
CA ARG A 18 8.94 5.92 -9.65
C ARG A 18 8.06 6.65 -8.64
N ALA A 19 6.74 6.67 -8.84
CA ALA A 19 5.81 7.28 -7.90
C ALA A 19 5.84 6.56 -6.53
N VAL A 20 5.85 5.22 -6.53
CA VAL A 20 6.00 4.43 -5.30
C VAL A 20 7.35 4.69 -4.63
N LEU A 21 8.44 4.70 -5.40
CA LEU A 21 9.79 4.95 -4.87
C LEU A 21 9.90 6.34 -4.24
N GLU A 22 9.34 7.37 -4.87
CA GLU A 22 9.30 8.72 -4.33
C GLU A 22 8.48 8.78 -3.04
N ALA A 23 7.30 8.12 -3.01
CA ALA A 23 6.46 8.07 -1.82
C ALA A 23 7.12 7.31 -0.65
N MET A 24 7.86 6.24 -0.93
CA MET A 24 8.58 5.43 0.07
C MET A 24 9.83 6.15 0.58
N SER A 25 10.55 6.86 -0.29
CA SER A 25 11.78 7.59 0.07
C SER A 25 11.50 8.94 0.74
N ARG A 26 10.33 9.53 0.51
CA ARG A 26 9.86 10.76 1.15
C ARG A 26 8.48 10.53 1.79
N PRO A 27 8.44 9.82 2.94
CA PRO A 27 7.18 9.36 3.53
C PRO A 27 6.18 10.49 3.74
N GLY A 28 4.94 10.27 3.34
CA GLY A 28 3.85 11.26 3.42
C GLY A 28 3.72 12.22 2.26
N LEU A 29 4.65 12.24 1.30
CA LEU A 29 4.41 12.96 0.04
C LEU A 29 3.41 12.20 -0.82
N VAL A 30 2.33 12.89 -1.20
CA VAL A 30 1.32 12.37 -2.12
C VAL A 30 1.83 12.43 -3.57
N GLN A 31 1.78 11.29 -4.25
CA GLN A 31 2.13 11.07 -5.64
C GLN A 31 0.88 10.70 -6.46
N GLN A 32 0.99 10.77 -7.79
CA GLN A 32 -0.05 10.36 -8.72
C GLN A 32 0.30 9.01 -9.37
N ALA A 33 -0.70 8.13 -9.48
CA ALA A 33 -0.59 6.82 -10.13
C ALA A 33 -1.94 6.36 -10.69
N GLY A 34 -1.91 5.52 -11.72
CA GLY A 34 -3.10 4.88 -12.28
C GLY A 34 -4.04 5.81 -13.05
N ALA A 35 -3.57 6.98 -13.52
CA ALA A 35 -4.36 7.83 -14.39
C ALA A 35 -4.80 7.06 -15.65
N GLY A 36 -6.11 7.06 -15.94
CA GLY A 36 -6.68 6.34 -17.08
C GLY A 36 -6.94 4.84 -16.86
N LEU A 37 -6.49 4.26 -15.74
CA LEU A 37 -6.74 2.86 -15.42
C LEU A 37 -8.19 2.67 -14.93
N THR A 38 -8.88 1.67 -15.46
CA THR A 38 -10.29 1.35 -15.12
C THR A 38 -10.41 -0.09 -14.59
N PRO A 39 -9.88 -0.37 -13.39
CA PRO A 39 -9.89 -1.72 -12.82
C PRO A 39 -11.31 -2.14 -12.38
N PRO A 40 -11.54 -3.43 -12.07
CA PRO A 40 -12.77 -3.87 -11.41
C PRO A 40 -13.01 -3.13 -10.10
N ALA A 41 -14.24 -2.68 -9.88
CA ALA A 41 -14.64 -2.23 -8.56
C ALA A 41 -14.45 -3.38 -7.54
N PRO A 42 -14.02 -3.10 -6.30
CA PRO A 42 -13.84 -1.77 -5.69
C PRO A 42 -12.42 -1.19 -5.82
N LEU A 43 -11.58 -1.68 -6.73
CA LEU A 43 -10.21 -1.17 -6.87
C LEU A 43 -10.20 0.29 -7.34
N ALA A 44 -9.45 1.12 -6.63
CA ALA A 44 -9.08 2.45 -7.06
C ALA A 44 -7.97 2.37 -8.11
N PRO A 45 -7.89 3.32 -9.06
CA PRO A 45 -6.86 3.31 -10.09
C PRO A 45 -5.42 3.28 -9.54
N ALA A 46 -5.12 4.05 -8.49
CA ALA A 46 -3.79 4.04 -7.87
C ALA A 46 -3.44 2.68 -7.27
N THR A 47 -4.39 2.03 -6.58
CA THR A 47 -4.23 0.69 -6.01
C THR A 47 -3.90 -0.34 -7.09
N ALA A 48 -4.70 -0.33 -8.16
CA ALA A 48 -4.51 -1.24 -9.27
C ALA A 48 -3.16 -1.00 -9.96
N ALA A 49 -2.74 0.26 -10.14
CA ALA A 49 -1.44 0.58 -10.69
C ALA A 49 -0.28 0.09 -9.81
N VAL A 50 -0.37 0.27 -8.49
CA VAL A 50 0.63 -0.26 -7.54
C VAL A 50 0.73 -1.78 -7.64
N LEU A 51 -0.41 -2.48 -7.65
CA LEU A 51 -0.44 -3.93 -7.75
C LEU A 51 0.13 -4.44 -9.08
N LEU A 52 -0.23 -3.85 -10.23
CA LEU A 52 0.34 -4.21 -11.53
C LEU A 52 1.84 -3.93 -11.64
N THR A 53 2.35 -3.01 -10.82
CA THR A 53 3.77 -2.61 -10.87
C THR A 53 4.64 -3.47 -9.96
N LEU A 54 4.12 -3.88 -8.81
CA LEU A 54 4.91 -4.51 -7.75
C LEU A 54 4.64 -6.02 -7.62
N ALA A 55 3.47 -6.49 -8.04
CA ALA A 55 3.11 -7.89 -7.89
C ALA A 55 3.54 -8.72 -9.10
N ASP A 56 3.99 -9.92 -8.81
CA ASP A 56 4.34 -10.95 -9.77
C ASP A 56 4.05 -12.37 -9.21
N ALA A 57 4.51 -13.38 -9.93
CA ALA A 57 4.32 -14.79 -9.58
C ALA A 57 5.00 -15.22 -8.26
N GLU A 58 5.95 -14.45 -7.75
CA GLU A 58 6.70 -14.74 -6.51
C GLU A 58 6.15 -13.98 -5.31
N THR A 59 5.16 -13.11 -5.50
CA THR A 59 4.59 -12.27 -4.44
C THR A 59 3.13 -12.66 -4.14
N PRO A 60 2.87 -13.51 -3.12
CA PRO A 60 1.51 -13.87 -2.73
C PRO A 60 0.73 -12.67 -2.23
N ILE A 61 -0.53 -12.56 -2.67
CA ILE A 61 -1.44 -11.48 -2.30
C ILE A 61 -2.62 -12.01 -1.49
N TRP A 62 -2.89 -11.34 -0.38
CA TRP A 62 -4.20 -11.41 0.27
C TRP A 62 -5.03 -10.20 -0.15
N GLN A 63 -6.33 -10.39 -0.39
CA GLN A 63 -7.23 -9.31 -0.82
C GLN A 63 -8.66 -9.46 -0.30
N ASP A 64 -9.34 -8.33 -0.07
CA ASP A 64 -10.75 -8.25 0.34
C ASP A 64 -11.69 -7.66 -0.76
N ALA A 65 -11.16 -7.42 -1.95
CA ALA A 65 -11.83 -6.72 -3.06
C ALA A 65 -12.78 -7.62 -3.90
N GLY A 66 -12.92 -8.89 -3.55
CA GLY A 66 -13.85 -9.84 -4.18
C GLY A 66 -13.33 -10.51 -5.46
N ASP A 67 -14.16 -11.36 -6.06
CA ASP A 67 -13.74 -12.30 -7.11
C ASP A 67 -13.30 -11.60 -8.40
N ALA A 68 -13.97 -10.51 -8.80
CA ALA A 68 -13.60 -9.77 -10.01
C ALA A 68 -12.18 -9.18 -9.91
N ALA A 69 -11.80 -8.64 -8.75
CA ALA A 69 -10.45 -8.16 -8.49
C ALA A 69 -9.45 -9.32 -8.44
N ALA A 70 -9.81 -10.44 -7.81
CA ALA A 70 -8.99 -11.64 -7.75
C ALA A 70 -8.66 -12.21 -9.16
N GLU A 71 -9.67 -12.33 -10.02
CA GLU A 71 -9.48 -12.78 -11.40
C GLU A 71 -8.62 -11.80 -12.21
N TRP A 72 -8.85 -10.50 -12.05
CA TRP A 72 -8.09 -9.45 -12.73
C TRP A 72 -6.61 -9.44 -12.32
N LEU A 73 -6.31 -9.58 -11.02
CA LEU A 73 -4.94 -9.65 -10.51
C LEU A 73 -4.21 -10.90 -11.03
N ARG A 74 -4.86 -12.07 -11.01
CA ARG A 74 -4.26 -13.29 -11.58
C ARG A 74 -3.98 -13.13 -13.08
N PHE A 75 -4.88 -12.49 -13.82
CA PHE A 75 -4.74 -12.34 -15.25
C PHE A 75 -3.62 -11.36 -15.62
N HIS A 76 -3.57 -10.18 -14.99
CA HIS A 76 -2.64 -9.12 -15.38
C HIS A 76 -1.30 -9.15 -14.63
N ALA A 77 -1.28 -9.59 -13.37
CA ALA A 77 -0.06 -9.63 -12.55
C ALA A 77 0.49 -11.05 -12.35
N GLY A 78 -0.29 -12.10 -12.66
CA GLY A 78 0.16 -13.49 -12.49
C GLY A 78 0.41 -13.91 -11.04
N CYS A 79 -0.03 -13.11 -10.06
CA CYS A 79 0.31 -13.33 -8.66
C CYS A 79 -0.52 -14.44 -8.00
N PRO A 80 0.07 -15.24 -7.09
CA PRO A 80 -0.68 -16.19 -6.29
C PRO A 80 -1.57 -15.47 -5.29
N LEU A 81 -2.80 -15.95 -5.09
CA LEU A 81 -3.71 -15.42 -4.06
C LEU A 81 -3.76 -16.36 -2.87
N VAL A 82 -3.60 -15.81 -1.67
CA VAL A 82 -3.60 -16.56 -0.39
C VAL A 82 -4.78 -16.16 0.48
N ALA A 83 -5.33 -17.13 1.21
CA ALA A 83 -6.45 -16.90 2.11
C ALA A 83 -6.01 -16.31 3.47
N ALA A 84 -4.80 -16.62 3.92
CA ALA A 84 -4.28 -16.18 5.21
C ALA A 84 -3.44 -14.89 5.04
N PRO A 85 -3.78 -13.79 5.73
CA PRO A 85 -3.02 -12.54 5.72
C PRO A 85 -1.52 -12.71 6.03
N ALA A 86 -1.18 -13.63 6.93
CA ALA A 86 0.20 -13.91 7.34
C ALA A 86 1.08 -14.54 6.24
N GLN A 87 0.47 -15.05 5.16
CA GLN A 87 1.19 -15.67 4.03
C GLN A 87 1.44 -14.69 2.88
N ALA A 88 0.92 -13.48 2.97
CA ALA A 88 0.96 -12.51 1.88
C ALA A 88 2.21 -11.63 1.96
N ALA A 89 2.87 -11.42 0.81
CA ALA A 89 3.88 -10.39 0.63
C ALA A 89 3.22 -9.01 0.46
N PHE A 90 2.11 -8.95 -0.28
CA PHE A 90 1.26 -7.77 -0.41
C PHE A 90 -0.13 -8.03 0.14
N LEU A 91 -0.64 -7.10 0.94
CA LEU A 91 -2.03 -7.12 1.39
C LEU A 91 -2.79 -5.99 0.73
N LEU A 92 -3.82 -6.34 -0.04
CA LEU A 92 -4.79 -5.40 -0.57
C LEU A 92 -5.98 -5.32 0.39
N ALA A 93 -6.18 -4.16 1.01
CA ALA A 93 -7.36 -3.87 1.81
C ALA A 93 -8.13 -2.71 1.19
N THR A 94 -9.41 -2.94 0.88
CA THR A 94 -10.33 -1.96 0.32
C THR A 94 -11.28 -1.38 1.37
N GLY A 95 -11.33 -2.00 2.55
CA GLY A 95 -11.96 -1.50 3.77
C GLY A 95 -11.03 -1.58 4.98
N ALA A 96 -11.52 -2.14 6.09
CA ALA A 96 -10.70 -2.35 7.28
C ALA A 96 -9.73 -3.53 7.07
N PRO A 97 -8.40 -3.34 7.18
CA PRO A 97 -7.46 -4.43 7.05
C PRO A 97 -7.54 -5.39 8.25
N PRO A 98 -6.99 -6.61 8.13
CA PRO A 98 -6.73 -7.47 9.27
C PRO A 98 -5.89 -6.77 10.34
N SER A 99 -5.87 -7.33 11.55
CA SER A 99 -5.02 -6.80 12.62
C SER A 99 -3.56 -6.73 12.15
N LEU A 100 -2.90 -5.58 12.35
CA LEU A 100 -1.58 -5.33 11.76
C LEU A 100 -0.50 -6.27 12.32
N ASP A 101 -0.68 -6.78 13.54
CA ASP A 101 0.18 -7.78 14.18
C ASP A 101 -0.02 -9.22 13.66
N SER A 102 -1.10 -9.47 12.90
CA SER A 102 -1.37 -10.75 12.24
C SER A 102 -0.72 -10.87 10.86
N LEU A 103 -0.15 -9.77 10.35
CA LEU A 103 0.53 -9.73 9.06
C LEU A 103 1.95 -10.29 9.19
N ALA A 104 2.55 -10.69 8.07
CA ALA A 104 3.97 -11.03 8.07
C ALA A 104 4.77 -9.77 8.48
N LEU A 105 5.52 -9.85 9.58
CA LEU A 105 6.35 -8.73 10.06
C LEU A 105 7.82 -8.88 9.65
N GLY A 106 8.18 -10.00 9.01
CA GLY A 106 9.56 -10.45 8.86
C GLY A 106 10.18 -10.87 10.19
N THR A 107 11.45 -11.26 10.11
CA THR A 107 12.31 -11.61 11.26
C THR A 107 13.39 -10.56 11.44
N ASP A 108 14.21 -10.70 12.48
CA ASP A 108 15.35 -9.79 12.68
C ASP A 108 16.44 -10.03 11.62
N GLU A 109 16.59 -11.28 11.16
CA GLU A 109 17.51 -11.68 10.09
C GLU A 109 16.98 -11.34 8.69
N GLU A 110 15.65 -11.42 8.49
CA GLU A 110 14.99 -11.20 7.21
C GLU A 110 13.85 -10.17 7.34
N PRO A 111 14.14 -8.91 7.69
CA PRO A 111 13.12 -7.87 7.86
C PRO A 111 12.40 -7.55 6.55
N GLN A 112 13.04 -7.75 5.40
CA GLN A 112 12.44 -7.59 4.07
C GLN A 112 11.28 -8.56 3.79
N ALA A 113 11.16 -9.65 4.55
CA ALA A 113 10.02 -10.57 4.46
C ALA A 113 8.77 -10.02 5.18
N GLY A 114 8.83 -8.81 5.75
CA GLY A 114 7.65 -8.09 6.23
C GLY A 114 6.73 -7.68 5.09
N ALA A 115 5.44 -7.82 5.30
CA ALA A 115 4.42 -7.52 4.32
C ALA A 115 4.32 -6.01 4.03
N THR A 116 3.92 -5.69 2.80
CA THR A 116 3.47 -4.34 2.43
C THR A 116 1.94 -4.32 2.39
N LEU A 117 1.33 -3.46 3.22
CA LEU A 117 -0.11 -3.23 3.21
C LEU A 117 -0.45 -2.09 2.23
N ILE A 118 -1.16 -2.44 1.16
CA ILE A 118 -1.74 -1.53 0.19
C ILE A 118 -3.20 -1.29 0.61
N LEU A 119 -3.44 -0.14 1.24
CA LEU A 119 -4.73 0.20 1.86
C LEU A 119 -5.44 1.30 1.08
N GLN A 120 -6.65 1.03 0.61
CA GLN A 120 -7.50 2.06 0.05
C GLN A 120 -8.15 2.88 1.15
N VAL A 121 -8.08 4.18 0.97
CA VAL A 121 -8.64 5.18 1.87
C VAL A 121 -9.52 6.12 1.05
N ALA A 122 -10.41 6.86 1.72
CA ALA A 122 -11.35 7.74 1.05
C ALA A 122 -10.65 8.93 0.38
N ALA A 123 -9.64 9.51 1.03
CA ALA A 123 -8.87 10.63 0.49
C ALA A 123 -7.44 10.70 1.05
N LEU A 124 -6.56 11.32 0.26
CA LEU A 124 -5.16 11.62 0.58
C LEU A 124 -4.80 13.04 0.15
N GLU A 125 -4.29 13.83 1.10
CA GLU A 125 -3.86 15.20 0.87
C GLU A 125 -2.62 15.57 1.70
N GLN A 126 -1.69 16.30 1.10
CA GLN A 126 -0.58 16.93 1.83
C GLN A 126 -1.11 18.17 2.58
N ALA A 127 -1.77 17.91 3.71
CA ALA A 127 -2.44 18.91 4.53
C ALA A 127 -2.35 18.52 6.02
N PRO A 128 -2.61 19.45 6.96
CA PRO A 128 -2.62 19.14 8.37
C PRO A 128 -3.57 17.98 8.72
N GLY A 129 -3.09 17.07 9.57
CA GLY A 129 -3.79 15.88 10.04
C GLY A 129 -2.84 15.00 10.85
N LEU A 130 -1.93 14.31 10.16
CA LEU A 130 -0.83 13.57 10.77
C LEU A 130 0.46 14.38 10.67
N THR A 131 1.28 14.34 11.72
CA THR A 131 2.66 14.83 11.68
C THR A 131 3.61 13.64 11.55
N LEU A 132 4.44 13.67 10.50
CA LEU A 132 5.34 12.59 10.12
C LEU A 132 6.80 13.00 10.31
N SER A 133 7.62 12.08 10.83
CA SER A 133 9.08 12.25 10.94
C SER A 133 9.82 10.93 10.79
N GLY A 134 11.13 10.98 10.55
CA GLY A 134 11.98 9.80 10.38
C GLY A 134 12.83 9.87 9.10
N PRO A 135 13.46 8.74 8.70
CA PRO A 135 14.25 8.69 7.48
C PRO A 135 13.46 9.19 6.26
N GLY A 136 14.10 9.99 5.41
CA GLY A 136 13.46 10.61 4.24
C GLY A 136 12.71 11.92 4.52
N ILE A 137 12.66 12.37 5.77
CA ILE A 137 12.02 13.63 6.19
C ILE A 137 13.04 14.50 6.92
N GLU A 138 13.36 15.67 6.39
CA GLU A 138 14.34 16.60 6.99
C GLU A 138 13.82 17.24 8.29
N HIS A 139 12.55 17.64 8.31
CA HIS A 139 11.91 18.27 9.48
C HIS A 139 10.65 17.51 9.88
N THR A 140 9.54 17.81 9.22
CA THR A 140 8.26 17.10 9.35
C THR A 140 7.52 17.15 8.02
N HIS A 141 6.69 16.14 7.76
CA HIS A 141 5.66 16.21 6.72
C HIS A 141 4.27 16.19 7.37
N ALA A 142 3.31 16.84 6.71
CA ALA A 142 1.90 16.79 7.07
C ALA A 142 1.12 15.96 6.04
N LEU A 143 0.32 15.01 6.52
CA LEU A 143 -0.53 14.18 5.67
C LEU A 143 -1.91 14.06 6.31
N ARG A 144 -2.96 14.39 5.55
CA ARG A 144 -4.34 14.06 5.90
C ARG A 144 -4.75 12.79 5.18
N VAL A 145 -5.31 11.85 5.95
CA VAL A 145 -5.79 10.55 5.47
C VAL A 145 -7.20 10.34 5.97
N ASP A 146 -8.17 10.26 5.05
CA ASP A 146 -9.58 10.08 5.40
C ASP A 146 -10.03 8.65 5.11
N GLY A 147 -10.91 8.10 5.94
CA GLY A 147 -11.47 6.76 5.74
C GLY A 147 -10.65 5.61 6.34
N LEU A 148 -9.67 5.91 7.20
CA LEU A 148 -9.01 4.89 8.00
C LEU A 148 -9.92 4.36 9.12
N PRO A 149 -9.81 3.08 9.49
CA PRO A 149 -10.53 2.55 10.63
C PRO A 149 -10.03 3.18 11.95
N PRO A 150 -10.91 3.36 12.94
CA PRO A 150 -10.51 3.87 14.25
C PRO A 150 -9.37 3.06 14.87
N GLY A 151 -8.40 3.74 15.48
CA GLY A 151 -7.27 3.09 16.16
C GLY A 151 -6.20 2.52 15.24
N PHE A 152 -6.28 2.71 13.92
CA PHE A 152 -5.26 2.23 12.97
C PHE A 152 -3.84 2.70 13.32
N TRP A 153 -3.65 3.99 13.59
CA TRP A 153 -2.34 4.54 13.91
C TRP A 153 -1.81 4.04 15.26
N ALA A 154 -2.68 3.92 16.26
CA ALA A 154 -2.33 3.31 17.55
C ALA A 154 -1.90 1.85 17.38
N ALA A 155 -2.60 1.06 16.56
CA ALA A 155 -2.22 -0.32 16.24
C ALA A 155 -0.86 -0.37 15.53
N ARG A 156 -0.62 0.51 14.56
CA ARG A 156 0.68 0.61 13.88
C ARG A 156 1.81 1.00 14.84
N GLN A 157 1.55 1.93 15.76
CA GLN A 157 2.53 2.37 16.74
C GLN A 157 2.96 1.24 17.70
N LYS A 158 2.08 0.27 17.98
CA LYS A 158 2.43 -0.91 18.78
C LYS A 158 3.46 -1.83 18.11
N LEU A 159 3.57 -1.81 16.78
CA LEU A 159 4.59 -2.59 16.05
C LEU A 159 5.98 -1.94 16.09
N ARG A 160 6.06 -0.65 16.41
CA ARG A 160 7.29 0.14 16.37
C ARG A 160 8.45 -0.42 17.21
N PRO A 161 8.25 -0.98 18.42
CA PRO A 161 9.34 -1.59 19.19
C PRO A 161 9.95 -2.84 18.53
N LEU A 162 9.30 -3.41 17.50
CA LEU A 162 9.77 -4.62 16.81
C LEU A 162 10.81 -4.34 15.72
N PHE A 163 11.15 -3.06 15.46
CA PHE A 163 12.15 -2.71 14.44
C PHE A 163 13.45 -3.54 14.64
N PRO A 164 13.99 -4.20 13.58
CA PRO A 164 13.77 -3.94 12.14
C PRO A 164 12.51 -4.58 11.51
N ARG A 165 11.79 -5.43 12.26
CA ARG A 165 10.54 -6.04 11.81
C ARG A 165 9.41 -5.02 11.71
N GLY A 166 8.40 -5.33 10.92
CA GLY A 166 7.22 -4.50 10.75
C GLY A 166 6.60 -4.62 9.36
N ILE A 167 5.66 -3.73 9.08
CA ILE A 167 4.99 -3.61 7.78
C ILE A 167 5.26 -2.24 7.18
N ASP A 168 5.34 -2.20 5.86
CA ASP A 168 5.35 -0.96 5.10
C ASP A 168 3.93 -0.66 4.61
N LEU A 169 3.57 0.63 4.53
CA LEU A 169 2.24 1.06 4.11
C LEU A 169 2.30 1.81 2.79
N ILE A 170 1.40 1.47 1.87
CA ILE A 170 1.06 2.27 0.69
C ILE A 170 -0.44 2.58 0.79
N LEU A 171 -0.76 3.85 1.03
CA LEU A 171 -2.14 4.34 1.06
C LEU A 171 -2.53 4.77 -0.36
N CYS A 172 -3.73 4.39 -0.81
CA CYS A 172 -4.23 4.73 -2.14
C CYS A 172 -5.63 5.36 -2.07
N ALA A 173 -5.87 6.44 -2.84
CA ALA A 173 -7.17 7.09 -2.95
C ALA A 173 -7.37 7.65 -4.38
N GLY A 174 -8.33 7.12 -5.14
CA GLY A 174 -8.51 7.49 -6.54
C GLY A 174 -7.22 7.24 -7.34
N THR A 175 -6.64 8.30 -7.91
CA THR A 175 -5.34 8.26 -8.62
C THR A 175 -4.15 8.71 -7.77
N ARG A 176 -4.33 8.86 -6.44
CA ARG A 176 -3.28 9.33 -5.53
C ARG A 176 -2.76 8.17 -4.69
N LEU A 177 -1.47 8.23 -4.38
CA LEU A 177 -0.85 7.36 -3.38
C LEU A 177 0.06 8.16 -2.44
N ALA A 178 0.26 7.66 -1.23
CA ALA A 178 1.31 8.08 -0.31
C ALA A 178 1.82 6.84 0.43
N ALA A 179 3.07 6.84 0.86
CA ALA A 179 3.64 5.70 1.57
C ALA A 179 4.24 6.08 2.92
N LEU A 180 4.21 5.12 3.85
CA LEU A 180 4.77 5.24 5.19
C LEU A 180 5.53 3.95 5.51
N PRO A 181 6.84 3.89 5.19
CA PRO A 181 7.70 2.79 5.62
C PRO A 181 7.64 2.57 7.13
N ARG A 182 7.93 1.35 7.59
CA ARG A 182 7.87 0.93 9.01
C ARG A 182 8.66 1.83 9.96
N THR A 183 9.68 2.51 9.47
CA THR A 183 10.52 3.47 10.23
C THR A 183 9.83 4.82 10.47
N THR A 184 8.81 5.17 9.67
CA THR A 184 8.11 6.45 9.73
C THR A 184 7.37 6.59 11.05
N ARG A 185 7.66 7.66 11.77
CA ARG A 185 6.97 8.05 13.00
C ARG A 185 5.74 8.86 12.64
N VAL A 186 4.61 8.51 13.25
CA VAL A 186 3.31 9.16 13.03
C VAL A 186 2.83 9.69 14.38
N THR A 187 2.44 10.95 14.40
CA THR A 187 1.75 11.59 15.53
C THR A 187 0.43 12.15 15.03
N GLU A 188 -0.67 11.84 15.70
CA GLU A 188 -1.98 12.42 15.41
C GLU A 188 -2.03 13.85 15.96
N GLY A 189 -2.57 14.79 15.17
CA GLY A 189 -2.75 16.19 15.55
C GLY A 189 -3.95 16.44 16.46
#